data_AF-A0A6I8NPF3-F1
#
_entry.id   AF-A0A6I8NPF3-F1
#
_cell.length_a   1.000
_cell.length_b   1.000
_cell.length_c   1.000
_cell.angle_alpha   90.00
_cell.angle_beta   90.00
_cell.angle_gamma   90.00
#
_symmetry.space_group_name_H-M   'P 1'
#
loop_
_entity.id
_entity.type
_entity.pdbx_description
1 polymer ?
#
loop_
_entity_poly.entity_id
_entity_poly.type
_entity_poly.pdbx_seq_one_letter_code
_entity_poly.pdbx_strand_id
1 'polypeptide(L)'
;MLWGARGLRGCEGTSDPSLLLPSSPQRREDDGRLPLGRGPLGPGSLACGRRPVPVPGADPDLDPRRPVGPVLLDGMLVVTGVDLLSGRSSQNRRDHHTDEFEYDELVLRRGQPFHLSLSLARPYQSSDRITLELLIGSTPEVGKGTHIIIPVGRGGGGGWSAQVTKASGQHVNLRVNTSPSAIVGKFRFTVRTQSDAGEFQLPFDPRNEIYILFNPWCSDDPVFVNREDWRQEYVLNEVGRIYYGTEAQIGERTWNYGQFDHGVLDACLYILDRRGMPYAGRGDPITVSRVVSAMVNSLDDNGVLIGNWSGDYSRGTNPSAWVGSVEILLSYLRTGYSVPYGQCWVFAGVTTTVLRCLGIATRTVTNYNSAHDTDTSLTMDIYFDENMKPLEHLNRDSVWYVKRGGLAGSARESEGPGVLMPAPPLARCATRGESLHFSGPQLPHPSNGD
;
A
#
# COMPACT_ATOMS: atom_id res chain seq x y z
N MET A 1 -15.46 -6.44 49.72
CA MET A 1 -16.68 -7.26 49.86
C MET A 1 -16.54 -8.48 48.96
N LEU A 2 -16.80 -9.65 49.52
CA LEU A 2 -16.67 -10.98 48.91
C LEU A 2 -17.64 -11.23 47.74
N TRP A 3 -17.37 -12.38 47.08
CA TRP A 3 -18.18 -13.24 46.21
C TRP A 3 -17.78 -13.12 44.73
N GLY A 4 -17.30 -14.15 44.02
CA GLY A 4 -17.25 -15.59 44.26
C GLY A 4 -17.76 -16.30 43.00
N ALA A 5 -16.89 -16.87 42.17
CA ALA A 5 -17.27 -17.63 40.98
C ALA A 5 -16.74 -19.07 41.09
N ARG A 6 -17.67 -20.02 41.11
CA ARG A 6 -17.45 -21.47 41.09
C ARG A 6 -17.04 -21.92 39.69
N GLY A 7 -16.05 -22.81 39.63
CA GLY A 7 -15.68 -23.53 38.41
C GLY A 7 -16.67 -24.62 38.03
N LEU A 8 -16.66 -24.98 36.73
CA LEU A 8 -17.15 -26.26 36.21
C LEU A 8 -16.13 -26.82 35.20
N ARG A 9 -16.09 -28.15 35.17
CA ARG A 9 -15.01 -29.04 34.73
C ARG A 9 -14.97 -29.23 33.22
N GLY A 10 -13.79 -29.67 32.79
CA GLY A 10 -13.49 -30.21 31.48
C GLY A 10 -14.39 -31.36 31.02
N CYS A 11 -14.42 -31.50 29.70
CA CYS A 11 -14.78 -32.73 29.00
C CYS A 11 -13.59 -33.08 28.09
N GLU A 12 -13.01 -34.25 28.35
CA GLU A 12 -12.12 -34.98 27.45
C GLU A 12 -12.89 -35.49 26.22
N GLY A 13 -12.21 -35.63 25.08
CA GLY A 13 -12.78 -36.16 23.85
C GLY A 13 -11.72 -36.59 22.84
N THR A 14 -11.13 -37.75 23.11
CA THR A 14 -10.74 -38.83 22.17
C THR A 14 -10.18 -38.49 20.78
N SER A 15 -8.93 -38.91 20.58
CA SER A 15 -8.22 -39.15 19.32
C SER A 15 -8.76 -40.37 18.56
N ASP A 16 -8.94 -40.23 17.24
CA ASP A 16 -8.86 -41.34 16.28
C ASP A 16 -8.42 -40.82 14.89
N PRO A 17 -7.37 -41.37 14.25
CA PRO A 17 -6.88 -40.93 12.95
C PRO A 17 -7.33 -41.88 11.84
N SER A 18 -8.08 -41.38 10.86
CA SER A 18 -8.17 -42.00 9.54
C SER A 18 -8.97 -41.11 8.59
N LEU A 19 -8.36 -40.71 7.47
CA LEU A 19 -8.97 -40.73 6.12
C LEU A 19 -7.95 -40.20 5.08
N LEU A 20 -7.36 -41.20 4.43
CA LEU A 20 -6.69 -41.30 3.14
C LEU A 20 -6.86 -40.15 2.12
N LEU A 21 -5.72 -39.68 1.62
CA LEU A 21 -5.54 -38.91 0.38
C LEU A 21 -5.68 -39.81 -0.87
N PRO A 22 -6.13 -39.27 -2.02
CA PRO A 22 -5.79 -39.82 -3.32
C PRO A 22 -4.77 -38.95 -4.06
N SER A 23 -3.92 -39.70 -4.77
CA SER A 23 -2.67 -39.38 -5.46
C SER A 23 -2.80 -38.69 -6.82
N SER A 24 -1.70 -38.04 -7.21
CA SER A 24 -1.38 -37.38 -8.49
C SER A 24 -1.47 -38.29 -9.74
N PRO A 25 -1.60 -37.73 -10.95
CA PRO A 25 -1.21 -38.42 -12.18
C PRO A 25 0.13 -37.93 -12.76
N GLN A 26 0.91 -38.90 -13.22
CA GLN A 26 2.25 -38.80 -13.81
C GLN A 26 2.27 -38.28 -15.26
N ARG A 27 3.45 -37.75 -15.61
CA ARG A 27 3.94 -37.43 -16.96
C ARG A 27 3.96 -38.65 -17.89
N ARG A 28 3.79 -38.40 -19.20
CA ARG A 28 4.28 -39.27 -20.27
C ARG A 28 5.22 -38.48 -21.18
N GLU A 29 6.38 -39.07 -21.43
CA GLU A 29 7.34 -38.73 -22.49
C GLU A 29 6.82 -39.24 -23.84
N ASP A 30 7.14 -38.55 -24.92
CA ASP A 30 7.35 -39.19 -26.22
C ASP A 30 8.31 -38.37 -27.09
N ASP A 31 9.12 -39.08 -27.87
CA ASP A 31 10.44 -38.68 -28.34
C ASP A 31 10.48 -38.45 -29.89
N GLY A 32 11.35 -37.53 -30.31
CA GLY A 32 11.97 -37.30 -31.63
C GLY A 32 11.30 -37.61 -32.98
N ARG A 33 11.26 -36.59 -33.88
CA ARG A 33 12.12 -36.48 -35.09
C ARG A 33 11.79 -35.26 -35.99
N LEU A 34 12.85 -34.54 -36.39
CA LEU A 34 12.88 -33.47 -37.40
C LEU A 34 12.80 -34.06 -38.85
N PRO A 35 12.57 -33.21 -39.88
CA PRO A 35 13.73 -32.68 -40.61
C PRO A 35 13.64 -31.20 -41.07
N LEU A 36 14.83 -30.70 -41.42
CA LEU A 36 15.23 -29.36 -41.87
C LEU A 36 14.81 -29.01 -43.31
N GLY A 37 14.70 -27.70 -43.63
CA GLY A 37 14.82 -27.23 -45.02
C GLY A 37 14.48 -25.76 -45.34
N ARG A 38 15.49 -24.88 -45.30
CA ARG A 38 15.82 -23.71 -46.19
C ARG A 38 14.70 -22.72 -46.65
N GLY A 39 14.90 -21.42 -46.36
CA GLY A 39 14.15 -20.28 -46.97
C GLY A 39 14.72 -19.82 -48.33
N PRO A 40 14.68 -18.52 -48.70
CA PRO A 40 13.59 -17.54 -48.81
C PRO A 40 13.36 -17.13 -50.31
N LEU A 41 12.41 -16.22 -50.64
CA LEU A 41 12.43 -15.26 -51.79
C LEU A 41 11.08 -14.50 -51.93
N GLY A 42 11.12 -13.19 -52.21
CA GLY A 42 9.97 -12.30 -52.44
C GLY A 42 9.48 -12.25 -53.91
N PRO A 43 9.01 -11.09 -54.43
CA PRO A 43 7.60 -10.66 -54.41
C PRO A 43 6.96 -10.41 -55.80
N GLY A 44 5.63 -10.25 -55.84
CA GLY A 44 4.81 -9.76 -56.98
C GLY A 44 3.46 -10.49 -57.05
N SER A 45 2.32 -9.96 -57.51
CA SER A 45 1.91 -8.65 -58.02
C SER A 45 0.38 -8.67 -58.25
N LEU A 46 -0.29 -7.53 -58.00
CA LEU A 46 -1.49 -6.98 -58.67
C LEU A 46 -2.93 -7.54 -58.51
N ALA A 47 -3.78 -6.56 -58.14
CA ALA A 47 -5.09 -6.17 -58.71
C ALA A 47 -6.39 -6.89 -58.27
N CYS A 48 -7.29 -6.18 -57.56
CA CYS A 48 -8.34 -5.34 -58.16
C CYS A 48 -9.31 -4.83 -57.07
N GLY A 49 -9.32 -3.53 -56.78
CA GLY A 49 -10.31 -2.88 -55.92
C GLY A 49 -11.30 -2.04 -56.73
N ARG A 50 -12.59 -2.40 -56.71
CA ARG A 50 -13.69 -1.57 -57.22
C ARG A 50 -14.05 -0.51 -56.16
N ARG A 51 -14.15 0.77 -56.56
CA ARG A 51 -14.67 1.86 -55.71
C ARG A 51 -16.21 1.83 -55.68
N PRO A 52 -16.87 2.08 -54.53
CA PRO A 52 -18.31 2.33 -54.47
C PRO A 52 -18.66 3.78 -54.83
N VAL A 53 -19.84 3.97 -55.42
CA VAL A 53 -20.46 5.25 -55.81
C VAL A 53 -21.18 5.87 -54.59
N PRO A 54 -21.21 7.20 -54.40
CA PRO A 54 -21.83 7.82 -53.21
C PRO A 54 -23.35 7.99 -53.35
N VAL A 55 -24.05 7.82 -52.23
CA VAL A 55 -25.47 8.16 -52.05
C VAL A 55 -25.58 9.63 -51.61
N PRO A 56 -26.45 10.48 -52.21
CA PRO A 56 -26.58 11.88 -51.80
C PRO A 56 -27.47 12.00 -50.55
N GLY A 57 -26.97 12.61 -49.48
CA GLY A 57 -27.79 12.98 -48.31
C GLY A 57 -27.17 12.77 -46.92
N ALA A 58 -25.92 12.34 -46.79
CA ALA A 58 -25.25 12.23 -45.50
C ALA A 58 -24.47 13.51 -45.19
N ASP A 59 -24.85 14.18 -44.10
CA ASP A 59 -24.14 15.30 -43.50
C ASP A 59 -22.72 14.84 -43.10
N PRO A 60 -21.63 15.48 -43.58
CA PRO A 60 -20.28 14.93 -43.49
C PRO A 60 -19.62 15.02 -42.11
N ASP A 61 -20.31 15.48 -41.07
CA ASP A 61 -19.69 15.88 -39.80
C ASP A 61 -19.97 14.98 -38.58
N LEU A 62 -20.58 13.80 -38.77
CA LEU A 62 -20.79 12.84 -37.68
C LEU A 62 -19.82 11.65 -37.80
N ASP A 63 -18.65 11.79 -37.18
CA ASP A 63 -17.76 10.67 -36.87
C ASP A 63 -18.44 9.74 -35.83
N PRO A 64 -18.75 8.47 -36.17
CA PRO A 64 -19.41 7.52 -35.28
C PRO A 64 -18.57 7.12 -34.05
N ARG A 65 -17.31 7.59 -33.95
CA ARG A 65 -16.36 7.21 -32.89
C ARG A 65 -16.05 8.33 -31.89
N ARG A 66 -16.69 9.50 -32.02
CA ARG A 66 -16.57 10.56 -31.01
C ARG A 66 -17.49 10.22 -29.83
N PRO A 67 -17.00 10.19 -28.58
CA PRO A 67 -17.87 10.13 -27.42
C PRO A 67 -18.82 11.33 -27.51
N VAL A 68 -20.13 11.05 -27.61
CA VAL A 68 -21.14 12.10 -27.53
C VAL A 68 -21.01 12.68 -26.12
N GLY A 69 -20.50 13.91 -26.02
CA GLY A 69 -20.49 14.63 -24.75
C GLY A 69 -21.90 14.68 -24.16
N PRO A 70 -22.05 14.83 -22.83
CA PRO A 70 -23.37 14.87 -22.22
C PRO A 70 -24.25 15.89 -22.94
N VAL A 71 -25.46 15.49 -23.33
CA VAL A 71 -26.43 16.40 -23.95
C VAL A 71 -26.79 17.44 -22.89
N LEU A 72 -26.27 18.65 -23.04
CA LEU A 72 -26.52 19.75 -22.10
C LEU A 72 -27.81 20.44 -22.51
N LEU A 73 -28.86 20.23 -21.73
CA LEU A 73 -30.13 20.95 -21.85
C LEU A 73 -30.08 22.22 -21.01
N ASP A 74 -30.80 23.24 -21.48
CA ASP A 74 -30.96 24.48 -20.73
C ASP A 74 -31.67 24.20 -19.38
N GLY A 75 -31.22 24.87 -18.32
CA GLY A 75 -31.70 24.65 -16.95
C GLY A 75 -31.04 23.49 -16.19
N MET A 76 -30.21 22.65 -16.81
CA MET A 76 -29.45 21.61 -16.09
C MET A 76 -28.44 22.23 -15.12
N LEU A 77 -28.27 21.62 -13.94
CA LEU A 77 -27.24 22.04 -12.99
C LEU A 77 -25.86 21.50 -13.39
N VAL A 78 -25.19 22.17 -14.33
CA VAL A 78 -23.85 21.75 -14.80
C VAL A 78 -22.77 22.22 -13.84
N VAL A 79 -21.85 21.33 -13.46
CA VAL A 79 -20.63 21.69 -12.71
C VAL A 79 -19.58 22.14 -13.72
N THR A 80 -19.14 23.39 -13.62
CA THR A 80 -18.16 24.01 -14.52
C THR A 80 -16.74 24.01 -13.94
N GLY A 81 -16.59 23.80 -12.63
CA GLY A 81 -15.29 23.70 -11.98
C GLY A 81 -15.37 23.09 -10.59
N VAL A 82 -14.28 22.45 -10.18
CA VAL A 82 -14.07 21.89 -8.85
C VAL A 82 -12.79 22.49 -8.29
N ASP A 83 -12.87 23.07 -7.10
CA ASP A 83 -11.72 23.48 -6.31
C ASP A 83 -11.69 22.67 -5.02
N LEU A 84 -10.76 21.70 -4.97
CA LEU A 84 -10.54 20.85 -3.81
C LEU A 84 -9.73 21.53 -2.69
N LEU A 85 -9.32 22.79 -2.90
CA LEU A 85 -8.41 23.52 -2.02
C LEU A 85 -7.16 22.67 -1.76
N SER A 86 -6.55 22.11 -2.80
CA SER A 86 -5.52 21.06 -2.71
C SER A 86 -4.10 21.57 -2.47
N GLY A 87 -3.86 22.87 -2.60
CA GLY A 87 -2.51 23.44 -2.45
C GLY A 87 -1.85 23.10 -1.11
N ARG A 88 -0.52 22.90 -1.09
CA ARG A 88 0.25 22.54 0.12
C ARG A 88 -0.03 23.46 1.32
N SER A 89 -0.14 24.76 1.08
CA SER A 89 -0.42 25.78 2.10
C SER A 89 -1.90 25.95 2.43
N SER A 90 -2.79 25.18 1.80
CA SER A 90 -4.23 25.27 2.02
C SER A 90 -4.62 24.74 3.40
N GLN A 91 -5.82 25.13 3.84
CA GLN A 91 -6.34 24.69 5.13
C GLN A 91 -6.52 23.18 5.21
N ASN A 92 -7.03 22.55 4.15
CA ASN A 92 -7.26 21.09 4.13
C ASN A 92 -5.96 20.33 4.41
N ARG A 93 -4.86 20.66 3.71
CA ARG A 93 -3.62 19.89 3.87
C ARG A 93 -2.94 20.10 5.21
N ARG A 94 -2.96 21.34 5.72
CA ARG A 94 -2.44 21.66 7.06
C ARG A 94 -3.23 20.98 8.17
N ASP A 95 -4.56 21.02 8.11
CA ASP A 95 -5.39 20.39 9.14
C ASP A 95 -5.25 18.86 9.11
N HIS A 96 -5.06 18.27 7.93
CA HIS A 96 -4.85 16.83 7.80
C HIS A 96 -3.39 16.39 8.03
N HIS A 97 -2.47 17.29 8.37
CA HIS A 97 -1.04 16.98 8.55
C HIS A 97 -0.45 16.26 7.34
N THR A 98 -0.67 16.85 6.18
CA THR A 98 -0.28 16.34 4.86
C THR A 98 0.34 17.41 3.98
N ASP A 99 0.60 18.62 4.48
CA ASP A 99 1.17 19.77 3.75
C ASP A 99 2.62 19.57 3.29
N GLU A 100 3.34 18.63 3.89
CA GLU A 100 4.71 18.29 3.51
C GLU A 100 4.78 17.47 2.20
N PHE A 101 3.78 16.63 1.89
CA PHE A 101 3.74 15.84 0.65
C PHE A 101 3.95 16.70 -0.62
N GLU A 102 4.89 16.33 -1.48
CA GLU A 102 5.19 17.10 -2.69
C GLU A 102 4.23 16.77 -3.84
N TYR A 103 2.92 16.90 -3.61
CA TYR A 103 1.85 16.61 -4.57
C TYR A 103 0.97 17.84 -4.80
N ASP A 104 0.43 17.99 -6.01
CA ASP A 104 -0.55 19.02 -6.35
C ASP A 104 -1.99 18.57 -6.05
N GLU A 105 -2.24 17.26 -6.12
CA GLU A 105 -3.52 16.66 -5.75
C GLU A 105 -3.79 16.76 -4.24
N LEU A 106 -5.06 16.62 -3.87
CA LEU A 106 -5.48 16.67 -2.48
C LEU A 106 -5.08 15.36 -1.76
N VAL A 107 -4.23 15.48 -0.75
CA VAL A 107 -3.90 14.38 0.18
C VAL A 107 -4.64 14.59 1.49
N LEU A 108 -5.38 13.59 1.95
CA LEU A 108 -6.18 13.61 3.16
C LEU A 108 -5.85 12.41 4.06
N ARG A 109 -6.27 12.53 5.31
CA ARG A 109 -6.36 11.42 6.26
C ARG A 109 -7.83 11.12 6.56
N ARG A 110 -8.18 9.83 6.60
CA ARG A 110 -9.56 9.36 6.81
C ARG A 110 -10.11 9.75 8.20
N GLY A 111 -11.43 9.73 8.38
CA GLY A 111 -12.06 10.11 9.65
C GLY A 111 -12.01 11.60 10.00
N GLN A 112 -11.50 12.45 9.10
CA GLN A 112 -11.41 13.89 9.30
C GLN A 112 -12.08 14.63 8.12
N PRO A 113 -12.78 15.75 8.39
CA PRO A 113 -13.50 16.48 7.36
C PRO A 113 -12.60 17.45 6.58
N PHE A 114 -12.92 17.63 5.31
CA PHE A 114 -12.27 18.59 4.41
C PHE A 114 -13.29 19.47 3.69
N HIS A 115 -12.82 20.52 3.04
CA HIS A 115 -13.64 21.51 2.34
C HIS A 115 -13.39 21.49 0.84
N LEU A 116 -14.42 21.73 0.04
CA LEU A 116 -14.27 21.95 -1.40
C LEU A 116 -15.29 22.97 -1.90
N SER A 117 -15.02 23.58 -3.05
CA SER A 117 -15.89 24.54 -3.72
C SER A 117 -16.24 24.04 -5.12
N LEU A 118 -17.52 24.15 -5.47
CA LEU A 118 -18.04 23.85 -6.79
C LEU A 118 -18.44 25.13 -7.49
N SER A 119 -18.01 25.28 -8.74
CA SER A 119 -18.51 26.29 -9.68
C SER A 119 -19.58 25.65 -10.56
N LEU A 120 -20.71 26.33 -10.72
CA LEU A 120 -21.91 25.83 -11.38
C LEU A 120 -22.26 26.75 -12.55
N ALA A 121 -22.93 26.23 -13.58
CA ALA A 121 -23.38 27.05 -14.71
C ALA A 121 -24.54 28.00 -14.34
N ARG A 122 -25.28 27.67 -13.27
CA ARG A 122 -26.37 28.49 -12.73
C ARG A 122 -26.42 28.40 -11.20
N PRO A 123 -27.11 29.32 -10.51
CA PRO A 123 -27.28 29.24 -9.07
C PRO A 123 -27.93 27.93 -8.60
N TYR A 124 -27.45 27.44 -7.46
CA TYR A 124 -27.97 26.24 -6.78
C TYR A 124 -29.34 26.52 -6.17
N GLN A 125 -30.31 25.63 -6.43
CA GLN A 125 -31.68 25.72 -5.94
C GLN A 125 -32.01 24.54 -5.01
N SER A 126 -33.09 24.66 -4.24
CA SER A 126 -33.49 23.63 -3.26
C SER A 126 -34.02 22.33 -3.89
N SER A 127 -34.48 22.38 -5.15
CA SER A 127 -34.85 21.20 -5.94
C SER A 127 -33.63 20.42 -6.42
N ASP A 128 -32.47 21.08 -6.56
CA ASP A 128 -31.26 20.47 -7.08
C ASP A 128 -30.63 19.49 -6.08
N ARG A 129 -30.09 18.40 -6.62
CA ARG A 129 -29.33 17.39 -5.88
C ARG A 129 -27.91 17.34 -6.39
N ILE A 130 -26.97 17.35 -5.46
CA ILE A 130 -25.54 17.15 -5.72
C ILE A 130 -25.13 15.85 -5.02
N THR A 131 -24.39 15.01 -5.71
CA THR A 131 -23.82 13.77 -5.20
C THR A 131 -22.35 13.74 -5.54
N LEU A 132 -21.50 13.57 -4.53
CA LEU A 132 -20.07 13.37 -4.72
C LEU A 132 -19.80 11.87 -4.83
N GLU A 133 -18.93 11.47 -5.76
CA GLU A 133 -18.53 10.08 -5.90
C GLU A 133 -17.01 9.93 -5.85
N LEU A 134 -16.54 8.95 -5.07
CA LEU A 134 -15.14 8.53 -5.01
C LEU A 134 -15.07 7.09 -5.49
N LEU A 135 -14.19 6.83 -6.47
CA LEU A 135 -14.03 5.53 -7.10
C LEU A 135 -12.58 5.07 -7.03
N ILE A 136 -12.34 3.84 -6.58
CA ILE A 136 -11.00 3.24 -6.54
C ILE A 136 -11.00 1.85 -7.19
N GLY A 137 -9.92 1.56 -7.91
CA GLY A 137 -9.76 0.32 -8.66
C GLY A 137 -10.47 0.30 -10.02
N SER A 138 -10.28 -0.81 -10.75
CA SER A 138 -10.79 -1.00 -12.11
C SER A 138 -12.28 -1.30 -12.17
N THR A 139 -12.83 -1.92 -11.13
CA THR A 139 -14.26 -2.29 -11.00
C THR A 139 -14.81 -1.84 -9.64
N PRO A 140 -15.09 -0.53 -9.48
CA PRO A 140 -15.64 0.02 -8.24
C PRO A 140 -17.04 -0.56 -7.92
N GLU A 141 -17.27 -0.92 -6.65
CA GLU A 141 -18.51 -1.51 -6.16
C GLU A 141 -18.90 -0.89 -4.81
N VAL A 142 -20.17 -0.50 -4.67
CA VAL A 142 -20.70 0.10 -3.44
C VAL A 142 -20.60 -0.86 -2.26
N GLY A 143 -20.95 -2.14 -2.47
CA GLY A 143 -20.92 -3.16 -1.42
C GLY A 143 -19.52 -3.47 -0.87
N LYS A 144 -18.46 -3.11 -1.59
CA LYS A 144 -17.05 -3.29 -1.19
C LYS A 144 -16.40 -2.00 -0.71
N GLY A 145 -17.15 -0.89 -0.69
CA GLY A 145 -16.62 0.43 -0.34
C GLY A 145 -15.66 1.03 -1.37
N THR A 146 -15.52 0.42 -2.57
CA THR A 146 -14.63 0.92 -3.64
C THR A 146 -15.34 1.91 -4.57
N HIS A 147 -16.68 1.99 -4.50
CA HIS A 147 -17.49 3.08 -5.03
C HIS A 147 -18.26 3.74 -3.88
N ILE A 148 -17.86 4.95 -3.52
CA ILE A 148 -18.45 5.70 -2.41
C ILE A 148 -19.35 6.78 -3.02
N ILE A 149 -20.62 6.80 -2.62
CA ILE A 149 -21.62 7.74 -3.09
C ILE A 149 -22.05 8.61 -1.90
N ILE A 150 -21.87 9.92 -2.01
CA ILE A 150 -22.08 10.89 -0.93
C ILE A 150 -23.10 11.95 -1.38
N PRO A 151 -24.40 11.74 -1.13
CA PRO A 151 -25.41 12.74 -1.39
C PRO A 151 -25.22 13.97 -0.49
N VAL A 152 -25.20 15.17 -1.05
CA VAL A 152 -25.04 16.41 -0.28
C VAL A 152 -26.34 16.75 0.46
N GLY A 153 -26.23 17.13 1.74
CA GLY A 153 -27.36 17.53 2.59
C GLY A 153 -28.16 16.35 3.15
N ARG A 154 -27.78 15.11 2.82
CA ARG A 154 -28.25 13.89 3.47
C ARG A 154 -27.04 13.20 4.11
N GLY A 155 -27.24 12.54 5.25
CA GLY A 155 -26.18 11.69 5.80
C GLY A 155 -25.83 10.62 4.78
N GLY A 156 -24.55 10.49 4.42
CA GLY A 156 -24.09 9.36 3.62
C GLY A 156 -23.95 8.11 4.50
N GLY A 157 -23.85 6.95 3.85
CA GLY A 157 -23.65 5.68 4.54
C GLY A 157 -22.22 5.53 5.07
N GLY A 158 -22.04 4.70 6.10
CA GLY A 158 -20.72 4.23 6.53
C GLY A 158 -19.76 5.30 7.06
N GLY A 159 -20.28 6.42 7.59
CA GLY A 159 -19.48 7.52 8.14
C GLY A 159 -19.16 8.64 7.15
N TRP A 160 -19.50 8.47 5.88
CA TRP A 160 -19.36 9.53 4.87
C TRP A 160 -20.53 10.51 4.94
N SER A 161 -20.28 11.81 4.79
CA SER A 161 -21.35 12.80 4.61
C SER A 161 -20.84 14.06 3.95
N ALA A 162 -21.73 14.81 3.29
CA ALA A 162 -21.40 16.10 2.73
C ALA A 162 -22.51 17.11 3.04
N GLN A 163 -22.14 18.34 3.39
CA GLN A 163 -23.08 19.40 3.74
C GLN A 163 -22.69 20.70 3.03
N VAL A 164 -23.70 21.45 2.59
CA VAL A 164 -23.51 22.81 2.06
C VAL A 164 -23.19 23.72 3.23
N THR A 165 -22.02 24.37 3.21
CA THR A 165 -21.64 25.37 4.21
C THR A 165 -21.99 26.78 3.75
N LYS A 166 -21.92 27.03 2.44
CA LYS A 166 -22.28 28.31 1.82
C LYS A 166 -22.72 28.07 0.38
N ALA A 167 -23.81 28.71 -0.04
CA ALA A 167 -24.22 28.78 -1.43
C ALA A 167 -24.42 30.26 -1.79
N SER A 168 -23.74 30.75 -2.82
CA SER A 168 -23.78 32.15 -3.22
C SER A 168 -23.58 32.28 -4.73
N GLY A 169 -24.59 32.80 -5.42
CA GLY A 169 -24.57 32.88 -6.89
C GLY A 169 -24.34 31.50 -7.49
N GLN A 170 -23.32 31.38 -8.33
CA GLN A 170 -22.94 30.14 -9.03
C GLN A 170 -21.92 29.27 -8.27
N HIS A 171 -21.66 29.57 -7.00
CA HIS A 171 -20.69 28.84 -6.19
C HIS A 171 -21.33 28.16 -4.99
N VAL A 172 -20.93 26.91 -4.75
CA VAL A 172 -21.36 26.11 -3.59
C VAL A 172 -20.14 25.56 -2.88
N ASN A 173 -19.98 25.94 -1.61
CA ASN A 173 -18.96 25.41 -0.72
C ASN A 173 -19.55 24.24 0.07
N LEU A 174 -18.79 23.14 0.10
CA LEU A 174 -19.14 21.93 0.79
C LEU A 174 -18.13 21.64 1.91
N ARG A 175 -18.63 21.00 2.98
CA ARG A 175 -17.81 20.28 3.96
C ARG A 175 -18.12 18.81 3.81
N VAL A 176 -17.09 17.99 3.64
CA VAL A 176 -17.19 16.55 3.43
C VAL A 176 -16.51 15.85 4.59
N ASN A 177 -17.24 14.99 5.29
CA ASN A 177 -16.69 14.13 6.34
C ASN A 177 -16.33 12.77 5.72
N THR A 178 -15.08 12.35 5.91
CA THR A 178 -14.60 11.03 5.50
C THR A 178 -14.85 10.00 6.60
N SER A 179 -15.10 8.74 6.23
CA SER A 179 -15.23 7.64 7.19
C SER A 179 -13.89 7.30 7.85
N PRO A 180 -13.81 7.05 9.17
CA PRO A 180 -12.56 6.60 9.82
C PRO A 180 -12.13 5.18 9.39
N SER A 181 -13.02 4.41 8.78
CA SER A 181 -12.71 3.09 8.22
C SER A 181 -12.54 3.11 6.70
N ALA A 182 -12.39 4.28 6.08
CA ALA A 182 -12.21 4.40 4.64
C ALA A 182 -10.98 3.62 4.15
N ILE A 183 -11.10 3.10 2.93
CA ILE A 183 -10.01 2.48 2.18
C ILE A 183 -8.89 3.51 1.98
N VAL A 184 -7.64 3.09 2.18
CA VAL A 184 -6.44 3.90 1.87
C VAL A 184 -6.05 3.72 0.41
N GLY A 185 -5.80 4.83 -0.28
CA GLY A 185 -5.40 4.82 -1.69
C GLY A 185 -5.71 6.11 -2.45
N LYS A 186 -5.50 6.06 -3.77
CA LYS A 186 -5.80 7.14 -4.72
C LYS A 186 -7.19 6.92 -5.32
N PHE A 187 -8.09 7.89 -5.12
CA PHE A 187 -9.47 7.84 -5.60
C PHE A 187 -9.67 8.78 -6.77
N ARG A 188 -10.40 8.29 -7.78
CA ARG A 188 -11.00 9.15 -8.79
C ARG A 188 -12.21 9.86 -8.18
N PHE A 189 -12.26 11.17 -8.30
CA PHE A 189 -13.37 11.99 -7.82
C PHE A 189 -14.23 12.47 -8.98
N THR A 190 -15.55 12.42 -8.80
CA THR A 190 -16.50 13.04 -9.74
C THR A 190 -17.70 13.59 -8.98
N VAL A 191 -18.43 14.49 -9.62
CA VAL A 191 -19.64 15.12 -9.10
C VAL A 191 -20.78 14.81 -10.05
N ARG A 192 -21.88 14.29 -9.51
CA ARG A 192 -23.15 14.14 -10.21
C ARG A 192 -24.14 15.16 -9.69
N THR A 193 -24.89 15.73 -10.60
CA THR A 193 -25.96 16.67 -10.29
C THR A 193 -27.25 16.20 -10.94
N GLN A 194 -28.35 16.45 -10.26
CA GLN A 194 -29.70 16.17 -10.76
C GLN A 194 -30.56 17.39 -10.50
N SER A 195 -31.28 17.81 -11.54
CA SER A 195 -32.22 18.92 -11.54
C SER A 195 -33.47 18.52 -12.31
N ASP A 196 -34.52 19.35 -12.28
CA ASP A 196 -35.76 19.08 -13.02
C ASP A 196 -35.52 19.01 -14.55
N ALA A 197 -34.47 19.66 -15.04
CA ALA A 197 -34.08 19.65 -16.46
C ALA A 197 -33.24 18.42 -16.87
N GLY A 198 -32.72 17.64 -15.92
CA GLY A 198 -31.92 16.44 -16.20
C GLY A 198 -30.76 16.19 -15.24
N GLU A 199 -29.99 15.14 -15.55
CA GLU A 199 -28.80 14.70 -14.82
C GLU A 199 -27.51 15.07 -15.56
N PHE A 200 -26.51 15.54 -14.82
CA PHE A 200 -25.16 15.78 -15.32
C PHE A 200 -24.14 15.03 -14.48
N GLN A 201 -23.10 14.54 -15.14
CA GLN A 201 -21.94 13.94 -14.49
C GLN A 201 -20.68 14.64 -14.98
N LEU A 202 -19.88 15.13 -14.03
CA LEU A 202 -18.61 15.76 -14.33
C LEU A 202 -17.65 14.72 -14.96
N PRO A 203 -17.10 14.99 -16.16
CA PRO A 203 -16.09 14.14 -16.75
C PRO A 203 -14.89 13.95 -15.82
N PHE A 204 -14.25 12.79 -15.90
CA PHE A 204 -13.05 12.52 -15.10
C PHE A 204 -11.91 13.47 -15.45
N ASP A 205 -11.29 14.04 -14.42
CA ASP A 205 -10.09 14.86 -14.52
C ASP A 205 -9.08 14.34 -13.48
N PRO A 206 -7.88 13.88 -13.91
CA PRO A 206 -6.83 13.43 -13.00
C PRO A 206 -6.44 14.45 -11.93
N ARG A 207 -6.60 15.76 -12.21
CA ARG A 207 -6.28 16.82 -11.24
C ARG A 207 -7.22 16.83 -10.04
N ASN A 208 -8.36 16.17 -10.14
CA ASN A 208 -9.33 16.03 -9.07
C ASN A 208 -9.16 14.73 -8.29
N GLU A 209 -8.14 13.91 -8.57
CA GLU A 209 -7.89 12.71 -7.77
C GLU A 209 -7.57 13.09 -6.32
N ILE A 210 -7.97 12.22 -5.39
CA ILE A 210 -7.83 12.45 -3.95
C ILE A 210 -7.12 11.25 -3.35
N TYR A 211 -6.02 11.49 -2.63
CA TYR A 211 -5.37 10.48 -1.80
C TYR A 211 -6.00 10.47 -0.42
N ILE A 212 -6.32 9.29 0.10
CA ILE A 212 -6.80 9.09 1.47
C ILE A 212 -5.85 8.15 2.18
N LEU A 213 -5.32 8.59 3.32
CA LEU A 213 -4.35 7.89 4.16
C LEU A 213 -4.97 7.48 5.50
N PHE A 214 -4.24 6.65 6.25
CA PHE A 214 -4.52 6.37 7.65
C PHE A 214 -4.40 7.66 8.50
N ASN A 215 -5.14 7.73 9.61
CA ASN A 215 -5.21 8.93 10.44
C ASN A 215 -4.80 8.71 11.91
N PRO A 216 -3.51 8.92 12.25
CA PRO A 216 -3.02 8.91 13.63
C PRO A 216 -3.62 9.99 14.56
N TRP A 217 -4.31 10.99 14.01
CA TRP A 217 -4.95 12.06 14.79
C TRP A 217 -6.43 11.81 15.08
N CYS A 218 -7.06 10.84 14.41
CA CYS A 218 -8.47 10.50 14.60
C CYS A 218 -8.61 9.41 15.66
N SER A 219 -9.32 9.69 16.76
CA SER A 219 -9.54 8.71 17.85
C SER A 219 -10.33 7.48 17.43
N ASP A 220 -11.08 7.56 16.34
CA ASP A 220 -11.90 6.47 15.81
C ASP A 220 -11.13 5.62 14.77
N ASP A 221 -9.91 6.03 14.39
CA ASP A 221 -9.04 5.27 13.50
C ASP A 221 -8.23 4.24 14.31
N PRO A 222 -8.15 2.97 13.88
CA PRO A 222 -7.32 1.96 14.55
C PRO A 222 -5.83 2.31 14.67
N VAL A 223 -5.31 3.29 13.90
CA VAL A 223 -3.92 3.76 14.01
C VAL A 223 -3.75 4.99 14.91
N PHE A 224 -4.77 5.37 15.68
CA PHE A 224 -4.72 6.55 16.54
C PHE A 224 -3.51 6.55 17.49
N VAL A 225 -2.81 7.68 17.54
CA VAL A 225 -1.72 7.93 18.49
C VAL A 225 -2.06 9.17 19.31
N ASN A 226 -2.32 8.97 20.60
CA ASN A 226 -2.73 10.03 21.52
C ASN A 226 -1.63 11.07 21.78
N ARG A 227 -0.37 10.65 21.69
CA ARG A 227 0.79 11.48 22.02
C ARG A 227 1.30 12.27 20.83
N GLU A 228 1.31 13.60 20.94
CA GLU A 228 1.78 14.48 19.86
C GLU A 228 3.25 14.25 19.52
N ASP A 229 4.12 14.13 20.52
CA ASP A 229 5.55 13.85 20.31
C ASP A 229 5.78 12.54 19.56
N TRP A 230 4.92 11.54 19.77
CA TRP A 230 4.98 10.27 19.04
C TRP A 230 4.45 10.39 17.61
N ARG A 231 3.47 11.25 17.34
CA ARG A 231 3.03 11.53 15.97
C ARG A 231 4.11 12.26 15.18
N GLN A 232 4.75 13.25 15.80
CA GLN A 232 5.88 13.95 15.22
C GLN A 232 7.01 12.97 14.88
N GLU A 233 7.41 12.11 15.82
CA GLU A 233 8.55 11.20 15.59
C GLU A 233 8.21 9.98 14.70
N TYR A 234 7.05 9.36 14.89
CA TYR A 234 6.73 8.08 14.25
C TYR A 234 5.90 8.20 12.98
N VAL A 235 5.43 9.39 12.62
CA VAL A 235 4.66 9.64 11.39
C VAL A 235 5.30 10.74 10.54
N LEU A 236 5.59 11.91 11.13
CA LEU A 236 6.02 13.08 10.36
C LEU A 236 7.52 13.17 10.14
N ASN A 237 8.35 12.73 11.08
CA ASN A 237 9.80 12.83 10.94
C ASN A 237 10.29 11.99 9.74
N GLU A 238 10.97 12.62 8.79
CA GLU A 238 11.51 11.99 7.58
C GLU A 238 12.95 11.50 7.74
N VAL A 239 13.58 11.78 8.88
CA VAL A 239 14.97 11.41 9.13
C VAL A 239 15.07 10.56 10.40
N GLY A 240 15.53 9.33 10.23
CA GLY A 240 15.71 8.37 11.31
C GLY A 240 17.17 8.09 11.65
N ARG A 241 17.37 7.40 12.77
CA ARG A 241 18.64 6.74 13.12
C ARG A 241 18.44 5.24 13.15
N ILE A 242 19.33 4.50 12.50
CA ILE A 242 19.39 3.04 12.58
C ILE A 242 20.69 2.66 13.27
N TYR A 243 20.55 1.95 14.38
CA TYR A 243 21.68 1.50 15.17
C TYR A 243 22.27 0.21 14.60
N TYR A 244 23.59 0.09 14.69
CA TYR A 244 24.37 -1.09 14.31
C TYR A 244 25.52 -1.28 15.31
N GLY A 245 26.49 -2.09 14.95
CA GLY A 245 27.63 -2.50 15.74
C GLY A 245 27.36 -3.76 16.57
N THR A 246 27.96 -3.79 17.75
CA THR A 246 27.73 -4.80 18.77
C THR A 246 27.17 -4.11 20.02
N GLU A 247 26.69 -4.88 21.00
CA GLU A 247 26.25 -4.32 22.28
C GLU A 247 27.37 -3.53 23.00
N ALA A 248 28.62 -3.95 22.80
CA ALA A 248 29.81 -3.29 23.38
C ALA A 248 30.27 -2.05 22.58
N GLN A 249 29.87 -1.94 21.31
CA GLN A 249 30.26 -0.84 20.44
C GLN A 249 29.11 -0.50 19.49
N ILE A 250 28.16 0.29 20.00
CA ILE A 250 26.99 0.73 19.25
C ILE A 250 27.40 1.82 18.26
N GLY A 251 27.15 1.56 16.98
CA GLY A 251 27.22 2.53 15.90
C GLY A 251 25.83 3.03 15.53
N GLU A 252 25.77 4.18 14.87
CA GLU A 252 24.54 4.74 14.34
C GLU A 252 24.73 5.21 12.90
N ARG A 253 23.64 5.14 12.12
CA ARG A 253 23.56 5.67 10.77
C ARG A 253 22.29 6.50 10.64
N THR A 254 22.41 7.68 10.06
CA THR A 254 21.26 8.47 9.62
C THR A 254 20.61 7.81 8.40
N TRP A 255 19.28 7.75 8.38
CA TRP A 255 18.51 7.23 7.25
C TRP A 255 17.48 8.26 6.82
N ASN A 256 17.49 8.64 5.54
CA ASN A 256 16.45 9.46 4.95
C ASN A 256 15.24 8.58 4.58
N TYR A 257 14.17 8.64 5.37
CA TYR A 257 12.93 7.98 5.01
C TYR A 257 12.27 8.67 3.81
N GLY A 258 12.23 10.01 3.78
CA GLY A 258 11.73 10.83 2.68
C GLY A 258 10.32 10.45 2.22
N GLN A 259 9.41 10.17 3.15
CA GLN A 259 8.05 9.72 2.82
C GLN A 259 7.20 10.77 2.10
N PHE A 260 7.59 12.05 2.13
CA PHE A 260 6.85 13.16 1.51
C PHE A 260 7.34 13.54 0.12
N ASP A 261 8.51 13.05 -0.31
CA ASP A 261 9.06 13.29 -1.65
C ASP A 261 8.09 12.82 -2.75
N HIS A 262 8.02 13.59 -3.85
CA HIS A 262 7.13 13.29 -4.97
C HIS A 262 7.38 11.88 -5.54
N GLY A 263 6.31 11.13 -5.75
CA GLY A 263 6.32 9.73 -6.23
C GLY A 263 6.49 8.67 -5.14
N VAL A 264 6.88 9.01 -3.91
CA VAL A 264 7.05 8.01 -2.84
C VAL A 264 5.70 7.43 -2.39
N LEU A 265 4.67 8.27 -2.22
CA LEU A 265 3.30 7.81 -1.94
C LEU A 265 2.77 6.90 -3.07
N ASP A 266 2.99 7.25 -4.33
CA ASP A 266 2.63 6.39 -5.46
C ASP A 266 3.37 5.05 -5.42
N ALA A 267 4.66 5.04 -5.08
CA ALA A 267 5.44 3.81 -4.91
C ALA A 267 4.86 2.94 -3.79
N CYS A 268 4.43 3.54 -2.67
CA CYS A 268 3.79 2.83 -1.57
C CYS A 268 2.46 2.18 -1.98
N LEU A 269 1.63 2.89 -2.76
CA LEU A 269 0.38 2.34 -3.28
C LEU A 269 0.62 1.27 -4.35
N TYR A 270 1.63 1.46 -5.20
CA TYR A 270 2.07 0.50 -6.21
C TYR A 270 2.53 -0.82 -5.59
N ILE A 271 3.19 -0.80 -4.43
CA ILE A 271 3.56 -2.02 -3.68
C ILE A 271 2.31 -2.86 -3.35
N LEU A 272 1.22 -2.22 -2.89
CA LEU A 272 -0.04 -2.90 -2.58
C LEU A 272 -0.71 -3.43 -3.85
N ASP A 273 -0.69 -2.64 -4.93
CA ASP A 273 -1.23 -3.06 -6.24
C ASP A 273 -0.45 -4.25 -6.81
N ARG A 274 0.87 -4.23 -6.71
CA ARG A 274 1.77 -5.27 -7.24
C ARG A 274 1.57 -6.61 -6.56
N ARG A 275 1.27 -6.62 -5.26
CA ARG A 275 0.88 -7.84 -4.53
C ARG A 275 -0.46 -8.41 -5.01
N GLY A 276 -1.29 -7.60 -5.66
CA GLY A 276 -2.68 -7.92 -5.94
C GLY A 276 -3.60 -7.74 -4.73
N MET A 277 -3.23 -6.88 -3.76
CA MET A 277 -4.04 -6.65 -2.56
C MET A 277 -5.39 -6.03 -2.94
N PRO A 278 -6.54 -6.68 -2.63
CA PRO A 278 -7.85 -6.13 -2.91
C PRO A 278 -8.06 -4.77 -2.23
N TYR A 279 -8.59 -3.79 -2.96
CA TYR A 279 -8.81 -2.43 -2.41
C TYR A 279 -9.67 -2.44 -1.14
N ALA A 280 -10.69 -3.30 -1.06
CA ALA A 280 -11.54 -3.44 0.12
C ALA A 280 -10.77 -3.78 1.40
N GLY A 281 -9.60 -4.44 1.30
CA GLY A 281 -8.76 -4.78 2.44
C GLY A 281 -7.80 -3.66 2.87
N ARG A 282 -7.64 -2.57 2.09
CA ARG A 282 -6.65 -1.52 2.38
C ARG A 282 -7.07 -0.56 3.49
N GLY A 283 -8.27 -0.72 4.04
CA GLY A 283 -8.70 0.00 5.24
C GLY A 283 -8.17 -0.60 6.54
N ASP A 284 -7.63 -1.83 6.52
CA ASP A 284 -7.12 -2.50 7.72
C ASP A 284 -5.59 -2.34 7.83
N PRO A 285 -5.07 -1.63 8.85
CA PRO A 285 -3.64 -1.43 9.02
C PRO A 285 -2.88 -2.74 9.28
N ILE A 286 -3.53 -3.78 9.81
CA ILE A 286 -2.90 -5.09 10.07
C ILE A 286 -2.60 -5.78 8.75
N THR A 287 -3.60 -5.91 7.89
CA THR A 287 -3.46 -6.52 6.57
C THR A 287 -2.48 -5.74 5.70
N VAL A 288 -2.56 -4.39 5.71
CA VAL A 288 -1.59 -3.54 5.00
C VAL A 288 -0.17 -3.80 5.50
N SER A 289 0.07 -3.82 6.82
CA SER A 289 1.40 -4.06 7.37
C SER A 289 1.96 -5.44 6.99
N ARG A 290 1.11 -6.49 6.98
CA ARG A 290 1.49 -7.83 6.52
C ARG A 290 1.91 -7.83 5.05
N VAL A 291 1.13 -7.20 4.17
CA VAL A 291 1.46 -7.10 2.75
C VAL A 291 2.77 -6.34 2.55
N VAL A 292 2.96 -5.20 3.23
CA VAL A 292 4.21 -4.44 3.15
C VAL A 292 5.40 -5.27 3.63
N SER A 293 5.26 -6.01 4.74
CA SER A 293 6.35 -6.83 5.27
C SER A 293 6.83 -7.91 4.30
N ALA A 294 5.91 -8.50 3.52
CA ALA A 294 6.24 -9.46 2.46
C ALA A 294 6.84 -8.75 1.24
N MET A 295 6.18 -7.70 0.75
CA MET A 295 6.53 -7.04 -0.51
C MET A 295 7.81 -6.20 -0.46
N VAL A 296 8.32 -5.84 0.71
CA VAL A 296 9.60 -5.12 0.79
C VAL A 296 10.77 -6.04 0.36
N ASN A 297 10.60 -7.36 0.46
CA ASN A 297 11.54 -8.35 -0.01
C ASN A 297 11.15 -8.94 -1.38
N SER A 298 12.15 -9.23 -2.22
CA SER A 298 11.90 -9.75 -3.57
C SER A 298 11.63 -11.25 -3.63
N LEU A 299 12.01 -12.01 -2.60
CA LEU A 299 11.74 -13.45 -2.58
C LEU A 299 10.23 -13.66 -2.61
N ASP A 300 9.80 -14.65 -3.39
CA ASP A 300 8.40 -15.08 -3.62
C ASP A 300 7.53 -14.14 -4.47
N ASP A 301 7.46 -12.84 -4.15
CA ASP A 301 6.45 -11.93 -4.70
C ASP A 301 7.01 -10.85 -5.66
N ASN A 302 8.29 -10.93 -6.07
CA ASN A 302 8.97 -9.88 -6.88
C ASN A 302 8.83 -8.48 -6.26
N GLY A 303 8.95 -8.42 -4.94
CA GLY A 303 8.91 -7.20 -4.14
C GLY A 303 10.09 -6.24 -4.35
N VAL A 304 10.24 -5.27 -3.45
CA VAL A 304 11.04 -4.07 -3.66
C VAL A 304 12.54 -4.35 -3.74
N LEU A 305 13.12 -5.05 -2.76
CA LEU A 305 14.58 -5.19 -2.61
C LEU A 305 15.04 -6.65 -2.76
N ILE A 306 16.17 -6.83 -3.46
CA ILE A 306 16.88 -8.11 -3.52
C ILE A 306 17.89 -8.17 -2.36
N GLY A 307 17.76 -9.17 -1.49
CA GLY A 307 18.71 -9.39 -0.39
C GLY A 307 20.05 -9.95 -0.86
N ASN A 308 21.18 -9.44 -0.36
CA ASN A 308 22.50 -10.00 -0.65
C ASN A 308 23.50 -9.78 0.50
N TRP A 309 24.11 -10.88 0.98
CA TRP A 309 25.10 -10.92 2.04
C TRP A 309 26.45 -11.53 1.60
N SER A 310 26.63 -11.83 0.31
CA SER A 310 27.83 -12.52 -0.19
C SER A 310 29.11 -11.68 -0.11
N GLY A 311 28.98 -10.35 -0.03
CA GLY A 311 30.09 -9.41 -0.16
C GLY A 311 30.41 -9.01 -1.61
N ASP A 312 29.88 -9.72 -2.60
CA ASP A 312 29.93 -9.31 -4.02
C ASP A 312 28.63 -8.61 -4.42
N TYR A 313 28.75 -7.31 -4.70
CA TYR A 313 27.65 -6.45 -5.12
C TYR A 313 27.83 -5.93 -6.55
N SER A 314 28.69 -6.55 -7.36
CA SER A 314 29.06 -6.08 -8.71
C SER A 314 27.88 -5.85 -9.67
N ARG A 315 26.73 -6.49 -9.43
CA ARG A 315 25.50 -6.37 -10.26
C ARG A 315 24.45 -5.41 -9.70
N GLY A 316 24.77 -4.63 -8.67
CA GLY A 316 23.83 -3.70 -8.05
C GLY A 316 24.50 -2.72 -7.11
N THR A 317 23.71 -2.14 -6.22
CA THR A 317 24.22 -1.21 -5.21
C THR A 317 24.67 -1.98 -3.98
N ASN A 318 25.88 -1.67 -3.48
CA ASN A 318 26.34 -2.16 -2.18
C ASN A 318 25.33 -1.72 -1.09
N PRO A 319 24.78 -2.63 -0.28
CA PRO A 319 23.78 -2.28 0.75
C PRO A 319 24.22 -1.17 1.71
N SER A 320 25.53 -1.01 1.94
CA SER A 320 26.09 0.03 2.78
C SER A 320 26.13 1.42 2.13
N ALA A 321 25.98 1.52 0.81
CA ALA A 321 25.96 2.79 0.08
C ALA A 321 24.59 3.49 0.16
N TRP A 322 23.52 2.76 0.48
CA TRP A 322 22.20 3.38 0.68
C TRP A 322 22.20 4.31 1.90
N VAL A 323 21.64 5.49 1.69
CA VAL A 323 21.46 6.56 2.69
C VAL A 323 19.99 6.85 2.98
N GLY A 324 19.06 6.20 2.27
CA GLY A 324 17.63 6.45 2.39
C GLY A 324 16.78 5.56 1.50
N SER A 325 15.46 5.69 1.64
CA SER A 325 14.46 4.86 0.96
C SER A 325 14.00 5.42 -0.39
N VAL A 326 14.14 6.73 -0.61
CA VAL A 326 13.56 7.45 -1.76
C VAL A 326 14.03 6.86 -3.09
N GLU A 327 15.34 6.76 -3.31
CA GLU A 327 15.90 6.23 -4.57
C GLU A 327 15.46 4.78 -4.83
N ILE A 328 15.38 3.95 -3.77
CA ILE A 328 14.95 2.56 -3.86
C ILE A 328 13.49 2.48 -4.32
N LEU A 329 12.59 3.21 -3.65
CA LEU A 329 11.16 3.18 -3.94
C LEU A 329 10.84 3.76 -5.33
N LEU A 330 11.46 4.89 -5.69
CA LEU A 330 11.26 5.50 -7.01
C LEU A 330 11.84 4.63 -8.14
N SER A 331 12.96 3.95 -7.91
CA SER A 331 13.51 2.99 -8.88
C SER A 331 12.57 1.80 -9.08
N TYR A 332 12.01 1.25 -8.00
CA TYR A 332 11.03 0.17 -8.06
C TYR A 332 9.76 0.59 -8.81
N LEU A 333 9.19 1.75 -8.48
CA LEU A 333 8.01 2.28 -9.17
C LEU A 333 8.26 2.50 -10.67
N ARG A 334 9.40 3.09 -11.03
CA ARG A 334 9.74 3.42 -12.42
C ARG A 334 9.98 2.18 -13.28
N THR A 335 10.65 1.16 -12.71
CA THR A 335 11.12 0.00 -13.48
C THR A 335 10.18 -1.20 -13.38
N GLY A 336 9.42 -1.32 -12.29
CA GLY A 336 8.64 -2.51 -11.96
C GLY A 336 9.47 -3.73 -11.58
N TYR A 337 10.80 -3.58 -11.44
CA TYR A 337 11.75 -4.64 -11.10
C TYR A 337 12.35 -4.41 -9.72
N SER A 338 12.65 -5.51 -9.01
CA SER A 338 13.31 -5.49 -7.71
C SER A 338 14.68 -4.82 -7.77
N VAL A 339 15.02 -4.08 -6.72
CA VAL A 339 16.22 -3.24 -6.61
C VAL A 339 17.34 -4.01 -5.90
N PRO A 340 18.49 -4.28 -6.55
CA PRO A 340 19.66 -4.85 -5.91
C PRO A 340 20.55 -3.77 -5.26
N TYR A 341 21.04 -3.89 -4.02
CA TYR A 341 20.76 -4.92 -3.02
C TYR A 341 20.42 -4.30 -1.66
N GLY A 342 19.72 -5.07 -0.83
CA GLY A 342 19.39 -4.72 0.55
C GLY A 342 20.02 -5.68 1.56
N GLN A 343 20.23 -5.17 2.78
CA GLN A 343 20.41 -5.96 4.00
C GLN A 343 19.42 -5.48 5.05
N CYS A 344 19.38 -6.13 6.22
CA CYS A 344 18.31 -5.93 7.23
C CYS A 344 17.96 -4.47 7.51
N TRP A 345 18.94 -3.57 7.67
CA TRP A 345 18.68 -2.15 7.92
C TRP A 345 18.06 -1.42 6.72
N VAL A 346 18.40 -1.83 5.48
CA VAL A 346 17.82 -1.27 4.25
C VAL A 346 16.34 -1.67 4.16
N PHE A 347 16.03 -2.95 4.41
CA PHE A 347 14.64 -3.43 4.47
C PHE A 347 13.83 -2.71 5.57
N ALA A 348 14.41 -2.55 6.77
CA ALA A 348 13.77 -1.84 7.87
C ALA A 348 13.52 -0.36 7.55
N GLY A 349 14.48 0.30 6.89
CA GLY A 349 14.37 1.67 6.43
C GLY A 349 13.24 1.86 5.42
N VAL A 350 13.19 1.01 4.38
CA VAL A 350 12.13 1.03 3.36
C VAL A 350 10.76 0.71 3.97
N THR A 351 10.68 -0.32 4.83
CA THR A 351 9.42 -0.67 5.52
C THR A 351 8.90 0.50 6.34
N THR A 352 9.78 1.19 7.07
CA THR A 352 9.41 2.35 7.89
C THR A 352 8.92 3.50 7.01
N THR A 353 9.59 3.79 5.90
CA THR A 353 9.11 4.79 4.92
C THR A 353 7.71 4.46 4.42
N VAL A 354 7.47 3.22 3.97
CA VAL A 354 6.17 2.82 3.40
C VAL A 354 5.05 2.97 4.42
N LEU A 355 5.26 2.48 5.65
CA LEU A 355 4.24 2.56 6.70
C LEU A 355 3.99 4.00 7.16
N ARG A 356 5.04 4.82 7.35
CA ARG A 356 4.90 6.26 7.68
C ARG A 356 4.17 7.02 6.58
N CYS A 357 4.53 6.78 5.31
CA CYS A 357 3.90 7.40 4.14
C CYS A 357 2.39 7.13 4.09
N LEU A 358 1.97 5.89 4.38
CA LEU A 358 0.55 5.52 4.45
C LEU A 358 -0.18 6.07 5.69
N GLY A 359 0.54 6.63 6.66
CA GLY A 359 -0.01 7.17 7.91
C GLY A 359 -0.05 6.18 9.08
N ILE A 360 0.77 5.13 9.05
CA ILE A 360 0.91 4.17 10.17
C ILE A 360 2.17 4.53 10.97
N ALA A 361 1.98 4.88 12.25
CA ALA A 361 3.09 5.23 13.13
C ALA A 361 4.08 4.07 13.28
N THR A 362 5.34 4.29 12.89
CA THR A 362 6.35 3.22 12.73
C THR A 362 7.75 3.69 13.13
N ARG A 363 8.57 2.79 13.68
CA ARG A 363 9.99 3.02 14.00
C ARG A 363 10.85 1.80 13.72
N THR A 364 12.12 2.01 13.40
CA THR A 364 13.13 0.95 13.29
C THR A 364 13.59 0.50 14.67
N VAL A 365 13.91 -0.79 14.81
CA VAL A 365 14.44 -1.39 16.04
C VAL A 365 15.67 -2.22 15.69
N THR A 366 16.73 -2.10 16.47
CA THR A 366 17.93 -2.92 16.36
C THR A 366 17.99 -3.88 17.55
N ASN A 367 18.03 -5.18 17.26
CA ASN A 367 18.31 -6.19 18.26
C ASN A 367 19.79 -6.63 18.15
N TYR A 368 20.52 -6.58 19.27
CA TYR A 368 21.90 -7.08 19.33
C TYR A 368 21.90 -8.56 19.72
N ASN A 369 22.81 -9.35 19.15
CA ASN A 369 22.88 -10.80 19.33
C ASN A 369 21.56 -11.50 18.92
N SER A 370 21.03 -11.16 17.74
CA SER A 370 19.75 -11.69 17.29
C SER A 370 19.91 -13.14 16.82
N ALA A 371 19.33 -14.06 17.58
CA ALA A 371 19.26 -15.47 17.21
C ALA A 371 18.36 -15.67 15.99
N HIS A 372 18.83 -16.49 15.05
CA HIS A 372 18.04 -17.03 13.96
C HIS A 372 17.94 -18.53 14.15
N ASP A 373 16.89 -18.91 14.88
CA ASP A 373 16.47 -20.28 15.12
C ASP A 373 15.83 -20.84 13.85
N THR A 374 16.37 -21.95 13.35
CA THR A 374 15.90 -22.62 12.13
C THR A 374 14.97 -23.80 12.39
N ASP A 375 14.81 -24.23 13.65
CA ASP A 375 14.06 -25.42 14.03
C ASP A 375 12.95 -25.18 15.07
N THR A 376 12.68 -23.92 15.42
CA THR A 376 11.64 -23.49 16.39
C THR A 376 11.85 -24.06 17.79
N SER A 377 13.08 -24.41 18.15
CA SER A 377 13.44 -24.93 19.46
C SER A 377 13.51 -23.85 20.55
N LEU A 378 13.57 -22.56 20.18
CA LEU A 378 13.93 -21.44 21.06
C LEU A 378 15.33 -21.58 21.70
N THR A 379 16.15 -22.48 21.17
CA THR A 379 17.55 -22.68 21.55
C THR A 379 18.45 -22.39 20.35
N MET A 380 19.76 -22.28 20.60
CA MET A 380 20.75 -22.11 19.55
C MET A 380 21.87 -23.09 19.78
N ASP A 381 22.11 -23.95 18.80
CA ASP A 381 23.14 -24.97 18.90
C ASP A 381 24.33 -24.63 17.98
N ILE A 382 25.51 -24.47 18.58
CA ILE A 382 26.77 -24.28 17.86
C ILE A 382 27.70 -25.45 18.18
N TYR A 383 27.90 -26.29 17.17
CA TYR A 383 28.75 -27.47 17.14
C TYR A 383 30.17 -27.10 16.71
N PHE A 384 31.15 -27.55 17.49
CA PHE A 384 32.58 -27.46 17.20
C PHE A 384 33.19 -28.86 17.19
N ASP A 385 34.26 -29.05 16.41
CA ASP A 385 35.08 -30.25 16.48
C ASP A 385 36.02 -30.22 17.69
N GLU A 386 36.76 -31.31 17.89
CA GLU A 386 37.76 -31.44 18.97
C GLU A 386 38.89 -30.40 18.92
N ASN A 387 39.06 -29.70 17.78
CA ASN A 387 40.05 -28.65 17.58
C ASN A 387 39.44 -27.24 17.70
N MET A 388 38.22 -27.12 18.23
CA MET A 388 37.46 -25.86 18.33
C MET A 388 37.17 -25.20 16.97
N LYS A 389 37.15 -25.98 15.88
CA LYS A 389 36.72 -25.48 14.57
C LYS A 389 35.20 -25.69 14.40
N PRO A 390 34.47 -24.70 13.86
CA PRO A 390 33.04 -24.85 13.63
C PRO A 390 32.72 -26.04 12.70
N LEU A 391 31.76 -26.86 13.11
CA LEU A 391 31.22 -27.94 12.28
C LEU A 391 30.13 -27.39 11.37
N GLU A 392 30.55 -26.78 10.25
CA GLU A 392 29.70 -26.05 9.29
C GLU A 392 28.47 -26.84 8.77
N HIS A 393 28.51 -28.18 8.79
CA HIS A 393 27.38 -29.01 8.33
C HIS A 393 26.32 -29.26 9.41
N LEU A 394 26.63 -29.00 10.69
CA LEU A 394 25.74 -29.14 11.83
C LEU A 394 25.21 -27.78 12.33
N ASN A 395 25.95 -26.70 12.11
CA ASN A 395 25.58 -25.33 12.51
C ASN A 395 24.62 -24.69 11.50
N ARG A 396 23.32 -24.95 11.66
CA ARG A 396 22.26 -24.31 10.85
C ARG A 396 21.72 -23.02 11.47
N ASP A 397 21.72 -22.94 12.80
CA ASP A 397 21.37 -21.73 13.52
C ASP A 397 22.49 -20.68 13.41
N SER A 398 22.12 -19.41 13.47
CA SER A 398 23.10 -18.31 13.39
C SER A 398 22.78 -17.18 14.37
N VAL A 399 23.82 -16.53 14.89
CA VAL A 399 23.72 -15.24 15.58
C VAL A 399 24.02 -14.14 14.56
N TRP A 400 23.05 -13.26 14.31
CA TRP A 400 23.29 -12.08 13.49
C TRP A 400 23.83 -10.94 14.33
N TYR A 401 25.00 -10.43 13.93
CA TYR A 401 25.53 -9.15 14.38
C TYR A 401 25.24 -8.08 13.33
N VAL A 402 24.81 -6.90 13.74
CA VAL A 402 24.61 -5.78 12.82
C VAL A 402 25.95 -5.05 12.64
N LYS A 403 26.95 -5.58 11.92
CA LYS A 403 28.27 -4.90 11.81
C LYS A 403 28.28 -3.72 10.80
N ARG A 404 29.20 -2.77 11.00
CA ARG A 404 29.49 -1.68 10.04
C ARG A 404 30.17 -2.27 8.80
N GLY A 405 29.54 -2.13 7.63
CA GLY A 405 30.07 -2.66 6.37
C GLY A 405 29.82 -4.16 6.28
N GLY A 406 28.99 -4.55 5.32
CA GLY A 406 28.51 -5.92 5.18
C GLY A 406 29.63 -6.95 5.09
N LEU A 407 29.86 -7.66 6.20
CA LEU A 407 30.52 -8.95 6.25
C LEU A 407 29.77 -9.78 7.29
N ALA A 408 28.83 -10.61 6.81
CA ALA A 408 28.38 -11.77 7.54
C ALA A 408 29.53 -12.78 7.55
N GLY A 409 29.97 -13.17 8.74
CA GLY A 409 30.94 -14.26 8.92
C GLY A 409 30.19 -15.55 9.20
N SER A 410 30.32 -16.50 8.26
CA SER A 410 29.82 -17.87 8.19
C SER A 410 28.31 -18.12 8.35
N ALA A 411 27.58 -18.04 7.22
CA ALA A 411 26.47 -18.94 6.91
C ALA A 411 26.31 -18.98 5.38
N ARG A 412 26.28 -20.17 4.78
CA ARG A 412 26.13 -20.33 3.32
C ARG A 412 24.68 -20.12 2.88
N GLU A 413 24.59 -19.41 1.75
CA GLU A 413 23.53 -19.33 0.75
C GLU A 413 22.40 -20.38 0.85
N SER A 414 21.25 -20.00 1.40
CA SER A 414 19.92 -20.49 0.94
C SER A 414 18.74 -19.85 1.68
N GLU A 415 18.92 -19.27 2.86
CA GLU A 415 17.81 -18.72 3.65
C GLU A 415 18.17 -17.33 4.18
N GLY A 416 17.38 -16.32 3.78
CA GLY A 416 17.59 -14.94 4.20
C GLY A 416 17.26 -14.74 5.68
N PRO A 417 17.87 -13.75 6.35
CA PRO A 417 17.63 -13.52 7.78
C PRO A 417 16.16 -13.17 8.06
N GLY A 418 15.55 -13.86 9.02
CA GLY A 418 14.34 -13.41 9.69
C GLY A 418 14.57 -12.04 10.33
N VAL A 419 13.94 -11.01 9.75
CA VAL A 419 14.02 -9.63 10.26
C VAL A 419 12.95 -9.43 11.32
N LEU A 420 13.35 -8.95 12.49
CA LEU A 420 12.43 -8.33 13.44
C LEU A 420 11.87 -7.06 12.78
N MET A 421 10.61 -7.16 12.34
CA MET A 421 9.86 -6.08 11.71
C MET A 421 9.62 -4.92 12.68
N PRO A 422 9.42 -3.68 12.17
CA PRO A 422 9.11 -2.55 13.02
C PRO A 422 7.79 -2.80 13.77
N ALA A 423 7.82 -2.62 15.10
CA ALA A 423 6.63 -2.73 15.93
C ALA A 423 5.85 -1.40 15.86
N PRO A 424 4.55 -1.41 15.47
CA PRO A 424 3.71 -0.22 15.64
C PRO A 424 3.63 0.09 17.14
N PRO A 425 3.74 1.37 17.57
CA PRO A 425 3.78 1.72 18.99
C PRO A 425 2.58 1.21 19.79
N LEU A 426 1.39 1.04 19.18
CA LEU A 426 0.14 0.77 19.91
C LEU A 426 -0.98 0.15 19.04
N ALA A 427 -0.69 -0.76 18.11
CA ALA A 427 -1.76 -1.54 17.47
C ALA A 427 -2.03 -2.80 18.29
N ARG A 428 -3.19 -2.89 18.95
CA ARG A 428 -3.69 -4.15 19.55
C ARG A 428 -3.78 -5.22 18.46
N CYS A 429 -2.78 -6.09 18.33
CA CYS A 429 -2.74 -7.15 17.33
C CYS A 429 -2.65 -8.53 17.98
N ALA A 430 -3.71 -9.32 17.80
CA ALA A 430 -3.79 -10.71 18.24
C ALA A 430 -3.44 -11.71 17.11
N THR A 431 -2.52 -12.61 17.46
CA THR A 431 -2.37 -14.04 17.10
C THR A 431 -2.01 -14.57 15.70
N ARG A 432 -1.16 -15.62 15.81
CA ARG A 432 -0.96 -16.92 15.10
C ARG A 432 -0.76 -16.91 13.57
N GLY A 433 0.36 -17.49 13.16
CA GLY A 433 0.85 -17.52 11.79
C GLY A 433 0.63 -18.83 11.05
N GLU A 434 1.25 -18.90 9.87
CA GLU A 434 1.88 -20.08 9.25
C GLU A 434 2.64 -19.64 7.98
N SER A 435 3.77 -20.30 7.71
CA SER A 435 4.68 -20.24 6.54
C SER A 435 5.58 -19.00 6.36
N LEU A 436 6.79 -19.24 5.83
CA LEU A 436 7.97 -18.36 5.67
C LEU A 436 7.64 -16.86 5.59
N HIS A 437 7.70 -16.18 6.72
CA HIS A 437 7.30 -14.78 6.80
C HIS A 437 8.27 -14.01 7.69
N PHE A 438 8.70 -12.86 7.18
CA PHE A 438 9.00 -11.71 8.03
C PHE A 438 7.92 -11.63 9.11
N SER A 439 8.33 -11.66 10.37
CA SER A 439 7.39 -11.73 11.49
C SER A 439 6.40 -10.57 11.37
N GLY A 440 5.11 -10.88 11.13
CA GLY A 440 4.05 -9.87 11.13
C GLY A 440 4.00 -9.12 12.47
N PRO A 441 3.18 -8.06 12.59
CA PRO A 441 3.13 -7.26 13.82
C PRO A 441 2.86 -8.15 15.04
N GLN A 442 3.84 -8.20 15.96
CA GLN A 442 3.75 -8.90 17.24
C GLN A 442 3.64 -7.86 18.37
N LEU A 443 2.74 -8.10 19.33
CA LEU A 443 2.63 -7.26 20.51
C LEU A 443 3.86 -7.46 21.41
N PRO A 444 4.53 -6.39 21.87
CA PRO A 444 5.66 -6.50 22.79
C PRO A 444 5.24 -6.88 24.23
N HIS A 445 3.94 -6.95 24.53
CA HIS A 445 3.43 -7.29 25.85
C HIS A 445 2.46 -8.48 25.80
N PRO A 446 2.70 -9.56 26.58
CA PRO A 446 1.64 -10.49 26.94
C PRO A 446 0.66 -9.75 27.86
N SER A 447 -0.64 -9.84 27.56
CA SER A 447 -1.69 -9.37 28.44
C SER A 447 -1.70 -10.22 29.72
N ASN A 448 -0.93 -9.82 30.73
CA ASN A 448 -1.21 -10.24 32.09
C ASN A 448 -2.43 -9.44 32.54
N GLY A 449 -3.59 -10.08 32.52
CA GLY A 449 -4.78 -9.57 33.18
C GLY A 449 -4.61 -9.74 34.69
N ASP A 450 -4.72 -8.62 35.41
CA ASP A 450 -5.12 -8.59 36.82
C ASP A 450 -6.52 -7.96 36.90
#